data_AF-A0A561X502-F1
#
_entry.id   AF-A0A561X502-F1
#
_cell.length_a   1.000
_cell.length_b   1.000
_cell.length_c   1.000
_cell.angle_alpha   90.00
_cell.angle_beta   90.00
_cell.angle_gamma   90.00
#
_symmetry.space_group_name_H-M   'P 1'
#
loop_
_entity.id
_entity.type
_entity.pdbx_description
1 polymer ?
#
loop_
_entity_poly.entity_id
_entity_poly.type
_entity_poly.pdbx_seq_one_letter_code
_entity_poly.pdbx_strand_id
1 'polypeptide(L)' 'MGTVIIFALVTLLALYGVFRTLREKNVLGFLLGLATVSVFGWFTIMTILHHGIPTSTH' A
#
# COMPACT_ATOMS: atom_id res chain seq x y z
N MET A 1 13.93 6.09 -9.33
CA MET A 1 13.06 5.10 -10.01
C MET A 1 12.76 3.82 -9.21
N GLY A 2 13.03 3.71 -7.90
CA GLY A 2 12.73 2.49 -7.12
C GLY A 2 11.56 2.61 -6.13
N THR A 3 11.21 3.83 -5.74
CA THR A 3 10.21 4.11 -4.69
C THR A 3 8.80 3.68 -5.11
N VAL A 4 8.44 3.82 -6.39
CA VAL A 4 7.14 3.39 -6.94
C VAL A 4 6.93 1.88 -6.74
N ILE A 5 7.96 1.08 -7.04
CA ILE A 5 7.92 -0.38 -6.95
C ILE A 5 7.81 -0.80 -5.48
N ILE A 6 8.61 -0.18 -4.60
CA ILE A 6 8.59 -0.48 -3.16
C ILE A 6 7.22 -0.16 -2.57
N PHE A 7 6.66 1.01 -2.83
CA PHE A 7 5.34 1.36 -2.34
C PHE A 7 4.26 0.42 -2.87
N ALA A 8 4.28 0.08 -4.17
CA ALA A 8 3.32 -0.87 -4.73
C ALA A 8 3.39 -2.26 -4.08
N LEU A 9 4.59 -2.80 -3.87
CA LEU A 9 4.79 -4.09 -3.20
C LEU A 9 4.34 -4.06 -1.73
N VAL A 10 4.67 -2.98 -1.00
CA VAL A 10 4.24 -2.80 0.39
C VAL A 10 2.72 -2.71 0.50
N THR A 11 2.06 -2.00 -0.41
CA THR A 11 0.59 -1.89 -0.43
C THR A 11 -0.09 -3.23 -0.68
N LEU A 12 0.44 -4.05 -1.59
CA LEU A 12 -0.03 -5.44 -1.81
C LEU A 12 0.14 -6.31 -0.56
N LEU A 13 1.29 -6.21 0.10
CA LEU A 13 1.57 -6.97 1.32
C LEU A 13 0.69 -6.52 2.49
N ALA A 14 0.44 -5.21 2.62
CA ALA A 14 -0.45 -4.64 3.62
C ALA A 14 -1.90 -5.11 3.41
N LEU A 15 -2.35 -5.19 2.16
CA LEU A 15 -3.67 -5.73 1.80
C LEU A 15 -3.82 -7.19 2.26
N TYR A 16 -2.77 -8.00 2.07
CA TYR A 16 -2.74 -9.38 2.57
C TYR A 16 -2.81 -9.44 4.10
N GLY A 17 -2.10 -8.54 4.80
CA GLY A 17 -2.18 -8.37 6.25
C GLY A 17 -3.60 -8.06 6.74
N VAL A 18 -4.30 -7.14 6.07
CA VAL A 18 -5.71 -6.81 6.38
C VAL A 18 -6.61 -8.02 6.18
N PHE A 19 -6.48 -8.75 5.07
CA PHE A 19 -7.24 -9.98 4.82
C PHE A 19 -7.02 -11.04 5.89
N ARG A 20 -5.78 -11.19 6.40
CA ARG A 20 -5.48 -12.11 7.50
C ARG A 20 -6.15 -11.68 8.81
N THR A 21 -6.14 -10.39 9.15
CA THR A 21 -6.76 -9.87 10.38
C THR A 21 -8.28 -10.02 10.40
N LEU A 22 -8.93 -9.94 9.24
CA LEU A 22 -10.36 -10.25 9.08
C LEU A 22 -10.68 -11.70 9.47
N ARG A 23 -9.78 -12.64 9.14
CA ARG A 23 -9.97 -14.07 9.41
C ARG A 23 -9.80 -14.41 10.90
N GLU A 24 -8.96 -13.67 11.60
CA GLU A 24 -8.71 -13.80 13.05
C GLU A 24 -9.79 -13.11 13.91
N LYS A 25 -10.77 -12.42 13.32
CA LYS A 25 -11.76 -11.56 14.03
C LYS A 25 -11.12 -10.52 14.97
N ASN A 26 -9.87 -10.16 14.74
CA ASN A 26 -9.16 -9.20 15.56
C ASN A 26 -9.49 -7.78 15.09
N VAL A 27 -10.46 -7.15 15.75
CA VAL A 27 -10.96 -5.80 15.42
C VAL A 27 -9.87 -4.73 15.50
N LEU A 28 -8.97 -4.84 16.48
CA LEU A 28 -7.84 -3.92 16.63
C LEU A 28 -6.80 -4.12 15.53
N GLY A 29 -6.48 -5.38 15.21
CA GLY A 29 -5.57 -5.72 14.12
C GLY A 29 -6.11 -5.28 12.76
N PHE A 30 -7.42 -5.41 12.54
CA PHE A 30 -8.08 -4.94 11.33
C PHE A 30 -8.00 -3.42 11.19
N LEU A 31 -8.31 -2.65 12.24
CA LEU A 31 -8.21 -1.19 12.22
C LEU A 31 -6.78 -0.69 11.93
N LEU A 32 -5.78 -1.27 12.60
CA LEU A 32 -4.37 -0.95 12.35
C LEU A 32 -3.90 -1.35 10.95
N GLY A 33 -4.34 -2.53 10.48
CA GLY A 33 -4.08 -2.98 9.12
C GLY A 33 -4.70 -2.06 8.07
N LEU A 34 -5.95 -1.64 8.29
CA LEU A 34 -6.67 -0.71 7.41
C LEU A 34 -5.96 0.64 7.36
N ALA A 35 -5.57 1.20 8.51
CA ALA A 35 -4.79 2.43 8.56
C ALA A 35 -3.48 2.31 7.78
N THR A 36 -2.78 1.18 7.92
CA THR A 36 -1.53 0.91 7.19
C THR A 36 -1.79 0.82 5.67
N VAL A 37 -2.81 0.09 5.23
CA VAL A 37 -3.20 0.02 3.81
C VAL A 37 -3.63 1.39 3.28
N SER A 38 -4.36 2.18 4.05
CA SER A 38 -4.79 3.52 3.65
C SER A 38 -3.59 4.45 3.46
N VAL A 39 -2.63 4.47 4.38
CA VAL A 39 -1.43 5.32 4.27
C VAL A 39 -0.54 4.86 3.11
N PHE A 40 -0.16 3.59 3.07
CA PHE A 40 0.72 3.07 2.02
C PHE A 40 0.04 3.04 0.65
N GLY A 41 -1.24 2.70 0.60
CA GLY A 41 -2.04 2.73 -0.63
C GLY A 41 -2.21 4.14 -1.18
N TRP A 42 -2.44 5.14 -0.32
CA TRP A 42 -2.47 6.54 -0.75
C TRP A 42 -1.12 6.99 -1.29
N PHE A 43 -0.02 6.62 -0.63
CA PHE A 43 1.33 6.88 -1.14
C PHE A 43 1.59 6.19 -2.48
N THR A 44 1.18 4.94 -2.66
CA THR A 44 1.25 4.22 -3.95
C THR A 44 0.47 4.94 -5.03
N ILE A 45 -0.78 5.32 -4.76
CA ILE A 45 -1.64 6.02 -5.73
C ILE A 45 -1.02 7.35 -6.13
N MET A 46 -0.63 8.18 -5.16
CA MET A 46 0.01 9.47 -5.41
C MET A 46 1.32 9.32 -6.18
N THR A 47 2.09 8.26 -5.92
CA THR A 47 3.34 7.96 -6.62
C THR A 47 3.07 7.54 -8.06
N ILE A 48 2.08 6.68 -8.30
CA ILE A 48 1.68 6.28 -9.66
C ILE A 48 1.15 7.49 -10.45
N LEU A 49 0.33 8.34 -9.84
CA LEU A 49 -0.29 9.50 -10.49
C LEU A 49 0.70 10.64 -10.78
N HIS A 50 1.60 10.96 -9.84
CA HIS A 50 2.53 12.09 -10.00
C HIS A 50 3.82 11.71 -10.72
N HIS A 51 4.31 10.48 -10.57
CA HIS A 51 5.57 10.08 -11.21
C HIS A 51 5.38 9.27 -12.47
N GLY A 52 4.21 8.65 -12.67
CA GLY A 52 3.96 7.83 -13.85
C GLY A 52 4.90 6.61 -13.95
N ILE A 53 4.38 5.49 -14.41
CA ILE A 53 5.22 4.51 -15.09
C ILE A 53 5.08 4.90 -16.57
N PRO A 54 5.91 5.81 -17.13
CA PRO A 54 7.36 5.96 -16.97
C PRO A 54 7.84 7.43 -16.72
N THR A 55 8.80 7.65 -15.83
CA THR A 55 9.65 8.85 -15.92
C THR A 55 10.93 8.48 -16.70
N SER A 56 10.74 8.17 -17.98
CA SER A 56 11.78 8.46 -18.97
C SER A 56 11.73 9.97 -19.19
N THR A 57 12.89 10.63 -19.09
CA THR A 57 13.09 12.07 -19.31
C THR A 57 13.03 12.94 -18.05
N HIS A 58 14.03 12.82 -17.17
CA HIS A 58 15.21 13.69 -17.19
C HIS A 58 16.33 13.09 -16.33
#